data_AF-A0A1H4QC51-F1
#
_entry.id   AF-A0A1H4QC51-F1
#
_cell.length_a   1.000
_cell.length_b   1.000
_cell.length_c   1.000
_cell.angle_alpha   90.00
_cell.angle_beta   90.00
_cell.angle_gamma   90.00
#
_symmetry.space_group_name_H-M   'P 1'
#
loop_
_entity.id
_entity.type
_entity.pdbx_description
1 polymer ?
#
loop_
_entity_poly.entity_id
_entity_poly.type
_entity_poly.pdbx_seq_one_letter_code
_entity_poly.pdbx_strand_id
1 'polypeptide(L)'
;MKTLKRLTITCLFVLFASTNSIAQELSVTKTESSSININELPEYVIVTSENTKLFGGINIEIDYKKSSYADVLERLETLLQNRKKLRVRNQTDLLNALSKLGFEYINAYNANAGTISAGGGDDIEIFGGESKYRVNMVFRKKEQYRG
;
A
#
# COMPACT_ATOMS: atom_id res chain seq x y z
N MET A 1 59.84 -20.93 -31.17
CA MET A 1 59.27 -21.23 -29.83
C MET A 1 58.63 -20.04 -29.10
N LYS A 2 58.61 -18.80 -29.63
CA LYS A 2 58.01 -17.63 -28.94
C LYS A 2 56.52 -17.41 -29.25
N THR A 3 56.02 -17.92 -30.37
CA THR A 3 54.61 -17.81 -30.79
C THR A 3 53.69 -18.80 -30.07
N LEU A 4 54.18 -19.99 -29.71
CA LEU A 4 53.41 -20.99 -28.98
C LEU A 4 53.01 -20.52 -27.57
N LYS A 5 53.90 -19.77 -26.88
CA LYS A 5 53.65 -19.24 -25.54
C LYS A 5 52.64 -18.09 -25.51
N ARG A 6 52.54 -17.30 -26.59
CA ARG A 6 51.53 -16.23 -26.69
C ARG A 6 50.12 -16.80 -26.90
N LEU A 7 50.00 -17.87 -27.69
CA LEU A 7 48.71 -18.54 -27.91
C LEU A 7 48.13 -19.13 -26.62
N THR A 8 48.98 -19.64 -25.72
CA THR A 8 48.55 -20.24 -24.45
C THR A 8 48.06 -19.18 -23.45
N ILE A 9 48.67 -18.00 -23.43
CA ILE A 9 48.29 -16.92 -22.51
C ILE A 9 46.97 -16.27 -22.95
N THR A 10 46.74 -16.12 -24.25
CA THR A 10 45.46 -15.58 -24.76
C THR A 10 44.31 -16.56 -24.55
N CYS A 11 44.55 -17.87 -24.66
CA CYS A 11 43.54 -18.90 -24.40
C CYS A 11 43.14 -18.96 -22.92
N LEU A 12 44.07 -18.70 -22.00
CA LEU A 12 43.80 -18.68 -20.56
C LEU A 12 42.92 -17.49 -20.14
N PHE A 13 43.00 -16.35 -20.84
CA PHE A 13 42.17 -15.18 -20.53
C PHE A 13 40.71 -15.31 -20.99
N VAL A 14 40.43 -16.14 -22.00
CA VAL A 14 39.05 -16.41 -22.47
C VAL A 14 38.30 -17.35 -21.52
N LEU A 15 39.01 -18.20 -20.78
CA LEU A 15 38.44 -19.14 -19.81
C LEU A 15 37.94 -18.50 -18.49
N PHE A 16 38.35 -17.26 -18.18
CA PHE A 16 37.85 -16.53 -17.01
C PHE A 16 36.65 -15.61 -17.31
N ALA A 17 36.25 -15.48 -18.58
CA ALA A 17 35.10 -14.65 -18.99
C ALA A 17 33.75 -15.38 -18.89
N SER A 18 33.74 -16.68 -18.55
CA SER A 18 32.52 -17.47 -18.33
C SER A 18 32.23 -17.69 -16.84
N THR A 19 32.48 -16.68 -16.00
CA THR A 19 31.75 -16.62 -14.74
C THR A 19 30.29 -16.43 -15.12
N ASN A 20 29.52 -17.50 -14.96
CA ASN A 20 28.07 -17.48 -15.06
C ASN A 20 27.61 -16.29 -14.22
N SER A 21 27.21 -15.22 -14.92
CA SER A 21 26.22 -14.33 -14.39
C SER A 21 25.00 -15.20 -14.18
N ILE A 22 24.95 -15.86 -13.02
CA ILE A 22 23.71 -16.19 -12.37
C ILE A 22 23.09 -14.80 -12.21
N ALA A 23 22.33 -14.37 -13.22
CA ALA A 23 21.23 -13.46 -13.00
C ALA A 23 20.56 -14.07 -11.78
N GLN A 24 20.76 -13.43 -10.62
CA GLN A 24 20.07 -13.83 -9.43
C GLN A 24 18.62 -13.89 -9.89
N GLU A 25 18.06 -15.11 -9.98
CA GLU A 25 16.62 -15.23 -9.92
C GLU A 25 16.33 -14.47 -8.64
N LEU A 26 15.75 -13.28 -8.81
CA LEU A 26 15.15 -12.55 -7.73
C LEU A 26 14.18 -13.57 -7.17
N SER A 27 14.60 -14.27 -6.11
CA SER A 27 13.71 -15.04 -5.28
C SER A 27 12.89 -13.95 -4.61
N VAL A 28 11.91 -13.44 -5.37
CA VAL A 28 10.78 -12.73 -4.85
C VAL A 28 10.21 -13.75 -3.90
N THR A 29 10.54 -13.55 -2.64
CA THR A 29 10.07 -14.33 -1.52
C THR A 29 8.58 -14.52 -1.76
N LYS A 30 8.19 -15.74 -2.14
CA LYS A 30 6.82 -16.15 -2.51
C LYS A 30 5.90 -16.15 -1.28
N THR A 31 6.07 -15.18 -0.39
CA THR A 31 5.38 -15.10 0.90
C THR A 31 4.52 -13.85 1.00
N GLU A 32 4.48 -13.00 -0.03
CA GLU A 32 3.55 -11.88 -0.01
C GLU A 32 2.89 -11.56 -1.37
N SER A 33 2.34 -12.58 -2.05
CA SER A 33 1.32 -12.34 -3.07
C SER A 33 0.05 -11.82 -2.40
N SER A 34 0.06 -10.55 -1.97
CA SER A 34 -1.16 -9.84 -1.57
C SER A 34 -1.88 -9.40 -2.85
N SER A 35 -2.19 -10.36 -3.71
CA SER A 35 -3.10 -10.16 -4.82
C SER A 35 -4.51 -10.24 -4.25
N ILE A 36 -5.30 -9.19 -4.45
CA ILE A 36 -6.72 -9.17 -4.11
C ILE A 36 -7.47 -9.24 -5.42
N ASN A 37 -8.41 -10.18 -5.51
CA ASN A 37 -9.29 -10.28 -6.66
C ASN A 37 -10.46 -9.31 -6.48
N ILE A 38 -10.69 -8.42 -7.45
CA ILE A 38 -11.80 -7.45 -7.43
C ILE A 38 -13.17 -8.14 -7.36
N ASN A 39 -13.27 -9.39 -7.83
CA ASN A 39 -14.51 -10.15 -7.78
C ASN A 39 -14.88 -10.62 -6.37
N GLU A 40 -13.90 -10.78 -5.47
CA GLU A 40 -14.12 -11.16 -4.07
C GLU A 40 -14.54 -9.97 -3.19
N LEU A 41 -14.23 -8.76 -3.62
CA LEU A 41 -14.54 -7.54 -2.88
C LEU A 41 -16.05 -7.21 -2.93
N PRO A 42 -16.59 -6.45 -1.97
CA PRO A 42 -17.96 -5.96 -2.05
C PRO A 42 -18.12 -4.89 -3.14
N GLU A 43 -19.36 -4.64 -3.58
CA GLU A 43 -19.65 -3.61 -4.58
C GLU A 43 -19.20 -2.22 -4.11
N TYR A 44 -19.38 -1.94 -2.81
CA TYR A 44 -18.98 -0.68 -2.18
C TYR A 44 -17.95 -0.90 -1.09
N VAL A 45 -16.96 -0.02 -1.01
CA VAL A 45 -15.97 0.03 0.07
C VAL A 45 -15.91 1.45 0.62
N ILE A 46 -15.95 1.58 1.94
CA ILE A 46 -15.72 2.85 2.63
C ILE A 46 -14.32 2.80 3.21
N VAL A 47 -13.49 3.78 2.86
CA VAL A 47 -12.12 3.91 3.35
C VAL A 47 -11.99 5.20 4.14
N THR A 48 -11.64 5.08 5.40
CA THR A 48 -11.28 6.20 6.27
C THR A 48 -9.83 6.60 6.02
N SER A 49 -9.58 7.88 5.76
CA SER A 49 -8.23 8.45 5.68
C SER A 49 -8.04 9.53 6.74
N GLU A 50 -6.90 9.51 7.43
CA GLU A 50 -6.53 10.49 8.46
C GLU A 50 -5.13 11.02 8.16
N ASN A 51 -4.96 12.35 8.13
CA ASN A 51 -3.63 12.92 7.93
C ASN A 51 -2.76 12.76 9.20
N THR A 52 -1.58 12.16 9.06
CA THR A 52 -0.64 11.95 10.17
C THR A 52 0.45 13.02 10.14
N LYS A 53 0.44 13.93 11.10
CA LYS A 53 1.37 15.06 11.18
C LYS A 53 2.84 14.66 11.40
N LEU A 54 3.08 13.47 11.97
CA LEU A 54 4.39 13.10 12.50
C LEU A 54 5.39 12.60 11.43
N PHE A 55 4.92 12.07 10.28
CA PHE A 55 5.81 11.43 9.29
C PHE A 55 5.43 11.64 7.82
N GLY A 56 4.56 12.62 7.50
CA GLY A 56 4.16 12.89 6.13
C GLY A 56 3.48 11.68 5.49
N GLY A 57 2.25 11.41 5.89
CA GLY A 57 1.48 10.27 5.40
C GLY A 57 0.03 10.32 5.83
N ILE A 58 -0.80 9.45 5.26
CA ILE A 58 -2.16 9.20 5.75
C ILE A 58 -2.23 7.86 6.47
N ASN A 59 -2.98 7.80 7.57
CA ASN A 59 -3.48 6.55 8.11
C ASN A 59 -4.71 6.14 7.29
N ILE A 60 -4.86 4.84 7.06
CA ILE A 60 -5.92 4.26 6.23
C ILE A 60 -6.60 3.19 7.05
N GLU A 61 -7.94 3.22 7.13
CA GLU A 61 -8.73 2.27 7.91
C GLU A 61 -10.00 1.91 7.13
N ILE A 62 -10.39 0.64 7.16
CA ILE A 62 -11.61 0.07 6.57
C ILE A 62 -12.35 -0.65 7.69
N ASP A 63 -13.63 -0.34 7.90
CA ASP A 63 -14.42 -1.09 8.88
C ASP A 63 -14.87 -2.43 8.29
N TYR A 64 -14.27 -3.52 8.77
CA TYR A 64 -14.53 -4.87 8.27
C TYR A 64 -14.96 -5.88 9.34
N LYS A 65 -14.82 -5.58 10.63
CA LYS A 65 -14.94 -6.57 11.72
C LYS A 65 -16.32 -7.23 11.84
N LYS A 66 -17.38 -6.58 11.34
CA LYS A 66 -18.76 -7.09 11.35
C LYS A 66 -19.31 -7.33 9.94
N SER A 67 -18.45 -7.38 8.95
CA SER A 67 -18.82 -7.60 7.54
C SER A 67 -18.70 -9.07 7.17
N SER A 68 -19.57 -9.57 6.28
CA SER A 68 -19.37 -10.86 5.62
C SER A 68 -18.12 -10.89 4.73
N TYR A 69 -17.54 -9.72 4.44
CA TYR A 69 -16.32 -9.54 3.65
C TYR A 69 -15.08 -9.29 4.53
N ALA A 70 -15.13 -9.63 5.83
CA ALA A 70 -14.08 -9.30 6.80
C ALA A 70 -12.67 -9.59 6.29
N ASP A 71 -12.41 -10.85 5.91
CA ASP A 71 -11.08 -11.31 5.50
C ASP A 71 -10.55 -10.58 4.25
N VAL A 72 -11.41 -10.32 3.25
CA VAL A 72 -10.98 -9.65 2.01
C VAL A 72 -10.76 -8.16 2.21
N LEU A 73 -11.56 -7.53 3.08
CA LEU A 73 -11.41 -6.12 3.43
C LEU A 73 -10.18 -5.89 4.32
N GLU A 74 -9.86 -6.80 5.24
CA GLU A 74 -8.62 -6.76 6.02
C GLU A 74 -7.39 -6.86 5.12
N ARG A 75 -7.42 -7.77 4.13
CA ARG A 75 -6.35 -7.85 3.11
C ARG A 75 -6.25 -6.54 2.31
N LEU A 76 -7.37 -5.93 1.96
CA LEU A 76 -7.40 -4.65 1.22
C LEU A 76 -6.79 -3.53 2.05
N GLU A 77 -7.17 -3.40 3.31
CA GLU A 77 -6.58 -2.43 4.22
C GLU A 77 -5.07 -2.63 4.33
N THR A 78 -4.62 -3.86 4.59
CA THR A 78 -3.20 -4.21 4.69
C THR A 78 -2.44 -3.85 3.41
N LEU A 79 -3.03 -4.12 2.24
CA LEU A 79 -2.45 -3.80 0.95
C LEU A 79 -2.30 -2.28 0.75
N LEU A 80 -3.30 -1.50 1.14
CA LEU A 80 -3.30 -0.04 1.03
C LEU A 80 -2.32 0.61 2.01
N GLN A 81 -2.19 0.06 3.23
CA GLN A 81 -1.22 0.50 4.23
C GLN A 81 0.22 0.10 3.87
N ASN A 82 0.43 -0.94 3.06
CA ASN A 82 1.75 -1.41 2.70
C ASN A 82 2.48 -0.43 1.75
N ARG A 83 3.37 0.37 2.34
CA ARG A 83 4.20 1.38 1.65
C ARG A 83 5.13 0.81 0.58
N LYS A 84 5.44 -0.50 0.59
CA LYS A 84 6.31 -1.14 -0.42
C LYS A 84 5.54 -1.57 -1.67
N LYS A 85 4.22 -1.77 -1.56
CA LYS A 85 3.38 -2.31 -2.64
C LYS A 85 2.66 -1.21 -3.41
N LEU A 86 1.59 -0.66 -2.83
CA LEU A 86 0.78 0.38 -3.49
C LEU A 86 1.34 1.78 -3.26
N ARG A 87 2.28 1.95 -2.31
CA ARG A 87 2.95 3.22 -2.01
C ARG A 87 1.97 4.37 -1.73
N VAL A 88 0.84 4.10 -1.07
CA VAL A 88 -0.13 5.15 -0.72
C VAL A 88 0.46 6.07 0.35
N ARG A 89 0.74 7.32 0.02
CA ARG A 89 1.31 8.32 0.94
C ARG A 89 0.33 9.45 1.26
N ASN A 90 -0.62 9.71 0.38
CA ASN A 90 -1.60 10.76 0.52
C ASN A 90 -2.96 10.33 -0.06
N GLN A 91 -3.97 11.18 0.08
CA GLN A 91 -5.33 10.90 -0.41
C GLN A 91 -5.38 10.74 -1.94
N THR A 92 -4.57 11.49 -2.69
CA THR A 92 -4.47 11.35 -4.15
C THR A 92 -3.93 9.97 -4.53
N ASP A 93 -2.93 9.47 -3.83
CA ASP A 93 -2.39 8.12 -4.05
C ASP A 93 -3.45 7.06 -3.73
N LEU A 94 -4.26 7.26 -2.68
CA LEU A 94 -5.34 6.36 -2.30
C LEU A 94 -6.39 6.26 -3.41
N LEU A 95 -6.84 7.41 -3.93
CA LEU A 95 -7.79 7.47 -5.06
C LEU A 95 -7.25 6.70 -6.29
N ASN A 96 -5.97 6.92 -6.62
CA ASN A 96 -5.32 6.27 -7.76
C ASN A 96 -5.13 4.76 -7.52
N ALA A 97 -4.75 4.36 -6.31
CA ALA A 97 -4.59 2.96 -5.94
C ALA A 97 -5.91 2.19 -6.05
N LEU A 98 -7.00 2.74 -5.51
CA LEU A 98 -8.33 2.13 -5.61
C LEU A 98 -8.86 2.13 -7.04
N SER A 99 -8.56 3.15 -7.85
CA SER A 99 -8.87 3.14 -9.28
C SER A 99 -8.17 1.99 -10.02
N LYS A 100 -6.89 1.73 -9.71
CA LYS A 100 -6.14 0.59 -10.27
C LYS A 100 -6.67 -0.76 -9.80
N LEU A 101 -7.18 -0.82 -8.57
CA LEU A 101 -7.83 -2.01 -8.02
C LEU A 101 -9.25 -2.24 -8.57
N GLY A 102 -9.76 -1.34 -9.40
CA GLY A 102 -11.05 -1.52 -10.07
C GLY A 102 -12.22 -0.83 -9.39
N PHE A 103 -11.98 0.20 -8.57
CA PHE A 103 -13.01 1.04 -7.99
C PHE A 103 -13.11 2.42 -8.65
N GLU A 104 -14.24 3.07 -8.46
CA GLU A 104 -14.56 4.45 -8.80
C GLU A 104 -14.84 5.20 -7.51
N TYR A 105 -14.32 6.42 -7.42
CA TYR A 105 -14.66 7.32 -6.34
C TYR A 105 -16.10 7.82 -6.53
N ILE A 106 -16.90 7.76 -5.46
CA ILE A 106 -18.30 8.21 -5.47
C ILE A 106 -18.47 9.50 -4.67
N ASN A 107 -18.01 9.51 -3.42
CA ASN A 107 -18.20 10.64 -2.52
C ASN A 107 -17.24 10.60 -1.33
N ALA A 108 -17.17 11.68 -0.58
CA ALA A 108 -16.47 11.77 0.69
C ALA A 108 -17.33 12.51 1.73
N TYR A 109 -17.21 12.10 2.99
CA TYR A 109 -17.85 12.76 4.13
C TYR A 109 -16.91 12.78 5.32
N ASN A 110 -17.08 13.77 6.20
CA ASN A 110 -16.27 13.85 7.41
C ASN A 110 -16.55 12.64 8.30
N ALA A 111 -15.51 11.92 8.69
CA ALA A 111 -15.63 11.00 9.81
C ALA A 111 -15.70 11.87 11.07
N ASN A 112 -16.66 11.63 11.95
CA ASN A 112 -16.74 12.34 13.22
C ASN A 112 -15.40 12.18 13.95
N ALA A 113 -14.56 13.22 13.92
CA ALA A 113 -13.37 13.29 14.72
C ALA A 113 -13.85 13.51 16.14
N GLY A 114 -14.02 12.43 16.90
CA GLY A 114 -14.31 12.53 18.32
C GLY A 114 -13.28 13.47 18.94
N THR A 115 -13.74 14.60 19.44
CA THR A 115 -12.92 15.51 20.22
C THR A 115 -12.45 14.70 21.42
N ILE A 116 -11.15 14.38 21.50
CA ILE A 116 -10.59 13.80 22.73
C ILE A 116 -10.52 14.97 23.72
N SER A 117 -11.66 15.29 24.34
CA SER A 117 -11.74 16.13 25.52
C SER A 117 -11.60 15.23 26.74
N ALA A 118 -10.36 14.96 27.15
CA ALA A 118 -10.10 14.44 28.49
C ALA A 118 -10.34 15.59 29.47
N GLY A 119 -11.58 15.73 29.94
CA GLY A 119 -11.95 16.66 31.01
C GLY A 119 -11.59 16.06 32.36
N GLY A 120 -10.79 16.78 33.15
CA GLY A 120 -10.53 16.48 34.54
C GLY A 120 -9.99 17.71 35.27
N GLY A 121 -10.89 18.47 35.90
CA GLY A 121 -10.58 19.56 36.83
C GLY A 121 -10.81 20.97 36.27
N ASP A 122 -11.40 21.84 37.10
CA ASP A 122 -11.90 23.19 36.75
C ASP A 122 -10.85 24.22 36.27
N ASP A 123 -9.55 23.89 36.28
CA ASP A 123 -8.47 24.87 36.06
C ASP A 123 -7.40 24.42 35.06
N ILE A 124 -7.77 23.88 33.89
CA ILE A 124 -6.79 23.55 32.84
C ILE A 124 -7.10 24.34 31.56
N GLU A 125 -6.20 25.28 31.23
CA GLU A 125 -6.16 25.95 29.93
C GLU A 125 -6.11 24.90 28.81
N ILE A 126 -7.14 24.91 27.97
CA ILE A 126 -7.30 24.04 26.81
C ILE A 126 -6.26 24.43 25.75
N PHE A 127 -5.04 23.92 25.89
CA PHE A 127 -4.03 24.02 24.84
C PHE A 127 -4.37 23.04 23.71
N GLY A 128 -5.00 23.58 22.66
CA GLY A 128 -4.84 23.10 21.29
C GLY A 128 -5.28 21.67 21.01
N GLY A 129 -6.59 21.39 21.09
CA GLY A 129 -7.17 20.19 20.51
C GLY A 129 -7.04 20.22 18.99
N GLU A 130 -5.92 19.77 18.45
CA GLU A 130 -5.74 19.62 17.01
C GLU A 130 -6.72 18.57 16.49
N SER A 131 -7.81 19.02 15.86
CA SER A 131 -8.76 18.11 15.20
C SER A 131 -8.02 17.34 14.12
N LYS A 132 -7.87 16.03 14.33
CA LYS A 132 -7.36 15.15 13.29
C LYS A 132 -8.40 15.11 12.18
N TYR A 133 -8.07 15.65 11.01
CA TYR A 133 -8.95 15.58 9.84
C TYR A 133 -9.06 14.12 9.39
N ARG A 134 -10.20 13.51 9.71
CA ARG A 134 -10.59 12.16 9.29
C ARG A 134 -11.69 12.26 8.23
N VAL A 135 -11.48 11.65 7.08
CA VAL A 135 -12.42 11.68 5.96
C VAL A 135 -12.74 10.25 5.54
N ASN A 136 -14.04 9.94 5.50
CA ASN A 136 -14.55 8.69 4.93
C ASN A 136 -14.77 8.89 3.43
N MET A 137 -14.15 8.05 2.62
CA MET A 137 -14.27 8.06 1.17
C MET A 137 -15.02 6.81 0.71
N VAL A 138 -16.05 7.01 -0.11
CA VAL A 138 -16.90 5.95 -0.65
C VAL A 138 -16.41 5.60 -2.06
N PHE A 139 -16.14 4.32 -2.25
CA PHE A 139 -15.72 3.75 -3.51
C PHE A 139 -16.72 2.69 -3.95
N ARG A 140 -17.00 2.64 -5.25
CA ARG A 140 -17.85 1.62 -5.87
C ARG A 140 -17.04 0.89 -6.93
N LYS A 141 -17.17 -0.44 -7.07
CA LYS A 141 -16.53 -1.17 -8.17
C LYS A 141 -16.81 -0.50 -9.51
N LYS A 142 -15.89 -0.48 -10.46
CA LYS A 142 -16.14 -0.03 -11.85
C LYS A 142 -17.22 -0.89 -12.48
N GLU A 143 -17.98 -0.31 -13.39
CA GLU A 143 -19.10 -0.98 -14.07
C GLU A 143 -18.73 -2.35 -14.63
N GLN A 144 -17.57 -2.48 -15.26
CA GLN A 144 -17.05 -3.75 -15.81
C GLN A 144 -16.81 -4.88 -14.79
N TYR A 145 -16.84 -4.58 -13.49
CA TYR A 145 -16.70 -5.55 -12.39
C TYR A 145 -18.01 -5.69 -11.58
N ARG A 146 -19.07 -5.00 -11.99
CA ARG A 146 -20.42 -5.17 -11.46
C ARG A 146 -21.08 -6.26 -12.31
N GLY A 147 -21.23 -7.45 -11.73
CA GLY A 147 -21.94 -8.57 -12.33
C GLY A 147 -23.42 -8.49 -12.02
#